data_AF-A0A6G2DFU6-F1
#
_entry.id   AF-A0A6G2DFU6-F1
#
_cell.length_a   1.000
_cell.length_b   1.000
_cell.length_c   1.000
_cell.angle_alpha   90.00
_cell.angle_beta   90.00
_cell.angle_gamma   90.00
#
_symmetry.space_group_name_H-M   'P 1'
#
loop_
_entity.id
_entity.type
_entity.pdbx_description
1 polymer ?
#
loop_
_entity_poly.entity_id
_entity_poly.type
_entity_poly.pdbx_seq_one_letter_code
_entity_poly.pdbx_strand_id
1 'polypeptide(L)'
;ISLDDVTLSYGKHVITHDLLFTHFGLSGPAALRMSSFVNGGEVLSLDVLPQLSEKNLVTFLEKNREKSLKNALKTLLPERLAEFFVQGY
;
A
#
# COMPACT_ATOMS: atom_id res chain seq x y z
N ILE A 1 -3.86 1.19 11.19
CA ILE A 1 -3.88 0.02 10.27
C ILE A 1 -2.42 -0.37 10.06
N SER A 2 -2.05 -1.63 10.29
CA SER A 2 -0.69 -2.12 10.03
C SER A 2 -0.65 -2.79 8.66
N LEU A 3 0.45 -2.58 7.93
CA LEU A 3 0.79 -3.28 6.70
C LEU A 3 2.20 -3.84 6.86
N ASP A 4 2.42 -5.01 6.29
CA ASP A 4 3.71 -5.69 6.31
C ASP A 4 4.28 -5.69 4.89
N ASP A 5 5.61 -5.63 4.77
CA ASP A 5 6.32 -5.69 3.48
C ASP A 5 5.80 -4.71 2.41
N VAL A 6 5.56 -3.44 2.77
CA VAL A 6 5.19 -2.39 1.80
C VAL A 6 6.38 -1.56 1.39
N THR A 7 6.32 -0.95 0.21
CA THR A 7 7.42 -0.13 -0.32
C THR A 7 7.06 1.34 -0.33
N LEU A 8 7.81 2.15 0.42
CA LEU A 8 7.83 3.60 0.28
C LEU A 8 8.95 4.01 -0.68
N SER A 9 8.65 4.91 -1.61
CA SER A 9 9.65 5.48 -2.51
C SER A 9 9.58 7.01 -2.60
N TYR A 10 10.76 7.61 -2.65
CA TYR A 10 10.97 9.04 -2.86
C TYR A 10 12.30 9.28 -3.58
N GLY A 11 12.24 9.81 -4.82
CA GLY A 11 13.42 9.99 -5.66
C GLY A 11 14.17 8.67 -5.87
N LYS A 12 15.43 8.62 -5.42
CA LYS A 12 16.27 7.40 -5.46
C LYS A 12 16.11 6.48 -4.25
N HIS A 13 15.37 6.91 -3.22
CA HIS A 13 15.22 6.19 -1.97
C HIS A 13 14.02 5.26 -2.07
N VAL A 14 14.25 3.97 -1.85
CA VAL A 14 13.23 2.92 -1.86
C VAL A 14 13.43 2.08 -0.60
N ILE A 15 12.38 1.97 0.21
CA ILE A 15 12.40 1.26 1.48
C ILE A 15 11.22 0.29 1.52
N THR A 16 11.53 -1.00 1.67
CA THR A 16 10.52 -2.04 1.86
C THR A 16 10.57 -2.52 3.32
N HIS A 17 9.47 -2.31 4.05
CA HIS A 17 9.29 -2.75 5.43
C HIS A 17 7.84 -2.54 5.88
N ASP A 18 7.51 -3.02 7.07
CA ASP A 18 6.25 -2.73 7.75
C ASP A 18 5.98 -1.22 7.90
N LEU A 19 4.69 -0.88 7.77
CA LEU A 19 4.16 0.47 7.84
C LEU A 19 2.91 0.51 8.72
N LEU A 20 2.82 1.52 9.57
CA LEU A 20 1.67 1.75 10.43
C LEU A 20 0.99 3.08 10.08
N PHE A 21 -0.29 3.03 9.73
CA PHE A 21 -1.15 4.21 9.69
C PHE A 21 -1.59 4.58 11.11
N THR A 22 -1.32 5.83 11.49
CA THR A 22 -1.69 6.46 12.76
C THR A 22 -2.63 7.64 12.53
N HIS A 23 -3.14 8.25 13.60
CA HIS A 23 -3.98 9.45 13.51
C HIS A 23 -3.27 10.66 12.89
N PHE A 24 -1.94 10.73 13.01
CA PHE A 24 -1.15 11.89 12.58
C PHE A 24 -0.33 11.62 11.30
N GLY A 25 -0.57 10.49 10.63
CA GLY A 25 0.16 10.09 9.43
C GLY A 25 0.79 8.72 9.58
N LEU A 26 2.00 8.57 9.03
CA LEU A 26 2.68 7.29 8.89
C LEU A 26 3.71 7.07 10.00
N SER A 27 3.81 5.81 10.46
CA SER A 27 4.80 5.32 11.41
C SER A 27 5.26 3.92 10.99
N GLY A 28 6.02 3.25 11.85
CA GLY A 28 6.64 1.95 11.57
C GLY A 28 7.99 2.08 10.86
N PRO A 29 8.73 0.95 10.73
CA PRO A 29 10.10 0.97 10.24
C PRO A 29 10.26 1.58 8.83
N ALA A 30 9.30 1.38 7.92
CA ALA A 30 9.35 1.98 6.58
C ALA A 30 9.30 3.52 6.66
N ALA A 31 8.35 4.07 7.41
CA ALA A 31 8.20 5.51 7.58
C ALA A 31 9.38 6.14 8.32
N LEU A 32 9.88 5.49 9.38
CA LEU A 32 11.02 5.98 10.17
C LEU A 32 12.32 6.02 9.37
N ARG A 33 12.55 5.02 8.51
CA ARG A 33 13.73 5.05 7.62
C ARG A 33 13.57 6.13 6.55
N MET A 34 12.36 6.29 6.02
CA MET A 34 12.08 7.26 4.96
C MET A 34 12.14 8.71 5.47
N SER A 35 11.78 8.95 6.73
CA SER A 35 11.83 10.28 7.35
C SER A 35 13.25 10.86 7.42
N SER A 36 14.29 10.04 7.26
CA SER A 36 15.68 10.53 7.17
C SER A 36 15.99 11.21 5.83
N PHE A 37 15.12 11.06 4.84
CA PHE A 37 15.31 11.55 3.46
C PHE A 37 14.31 12.63 3.04
N VAL A 38 13.31 12.94 3.88
CA VAL A 38 12.26 13.93 3.61
C VAL A 38 12.18 14.93 4.76
N ASN A 39 11.94 16.21 4.46
CA ASN A 39 11.89 17.28 5.45
C ASN A 39 10.50 17.94 5.57
N GLY A 40 9.53 17.46 4.81
CA GLY A 40 8.16 17.99 4.76
C GLY A 40 7.89 18.74 3.46
N GLY A 41 6.77 18.42 2.81
CA GLY A 41 6.36 18.99 1.52
C GLY A 41 6.64 18.08 0.32
N GLU A 42 7.40 17.00 0.51
CA GLU A 42 7.64 16.00 -0.51
C GLU A 42 6.42 15.08 -0.71
N VAL A 43 6.26 14.58 -1.94
CA VAL A 43 5.26 13.55 -2.26
C VAL A 43 5.95 12.20 -2.34
N LEU A 44 5.53 11.28 -1.47
CA LEU A 44 6.02 9.91 -1.44
C LEU A 44 5.04 8.98 -2.16
N SER A 45 5.58 7.95 -2.81
CA SER A 45 4.77 6.87 -3.37
C SER A 45 4.77 5.69 -2.41
N LEU A 46 3.58 5.13 -2.17
CA LEU A 46 3.38 3.93 -1.35
C LEU A 46 2.85 2.81 -2.24
N ASP A 47 3.67 1.77 -2.41
CA ASP A 47 3.24 0.50 -2.99
C ASP A 47 2.87 -0.46 -1.85
N VAL A 48 1.58 -0.77 -1.77
CA VAL A 48 1.01 -1.64 -0.74
C VAL A 48 1.03 -3.12 -1.13
N LEU A 49 1.43 -3.46 -2.35
CA LEU A 49 1.54 -4.83 -2.86
C LEU A 49 2.82 -5.01 -3.70
N PRO A 50 4.02 -4.71 -3.17
CA PRO A 50 5.26 -4.70 -3.97
C PRO A 50 5.64 -6.09 -4.52
N GLN A 51 5.09 -7.15 -3.93
CA GLN A 51 5.29 -8.53 -4.38
C GLN A 51 4.41 -8.90 -5.58
N LEU A 52 3.45 -8.04 -5.95
CA LEU A 52 2.48 -8.29 -7.01
C LEU A 52 2.67 -7.28 -8.14
N SER A 53 3.18 -7.75 -9.28
CA SER A 53 3.24 -6.91 -10.47
C SER A 53 1.86 -6.53 -10.99
N GLU A 54 1.76 -5.42 -11.72
CA GLU A 54 0.50 -4.96 -12.33
C GLU A 54 -0.17 -6.05 -13.17
N LYS A 55 0.61 -6.79 -13.98
CA LYS A 55 0.09 -7.89 -14.80
C LYS A 55 -0.53 -8.99 -13.94
N ASN A 56 0.11 -9.33 -12.82
CA ASN A 56 -0.40 -10.35 -11.91
C ASN A 56 -1.64 -9.86 -11.17
N LEU A 57 -1.71 -8.57 -10.82
CA LEU A 57 -2.89 -7.96 -10.23
C LEU A 57 -4.08 -7.98 -11.20
N VAL A 58 -3.89 -7.59 -12.47
CA VAL A 58 -4.94 -7.67 -13.49
C VAL A 58 -5.42 -9.11 -13.65
N THR A 59 -4.49 -10.07 -13.78
CA THR A 59 -4.83 -11.49 -13.89
C THR A 59 -5.61 -11.98 -12.66
N PHE A 60 -5.23 -11.52 -11.46
CA PHE A 60 -5.93 -11.84 -10.22
C PHE A 60 -7.36 -11.29 -10.21
N LEU A 61 -7.54 -10.04 -10.64
CA LEU A 61 -8.86 -9.39 -10.70
C LEU A 61 -9.76 -10.07 -11.74
N GLU A 62 -9.24 -10.41 -12.92
CA GLU A 62 -9.97 -11.14 -13.96
C GLU A 62 -10.44 -12.53 -13.47
N LYS A 63 -9.59 -13.24 -12.73
CA LYS A 63 -9.91 -14.54 -12.13
C LYS A 63 -10.95 -14.48 -11.01
N ASN A 64 -11.15 -13.32 -10.41
CA ASN A 64 -12.11 -13.10 -9.31
C ASN A 64 -13.25 -12.16 -9.74
N ARG A 65 -13.50 -12.02 -11.04
CA ARG A 65 -14.48 -11.07 -11.62
C ARG A 65 -15.92 -11.30 -11.16
N GLU A 66 -16.24 -12.50 -10.68
CA GLU A 66 -17.53 -12.89 -10.12
C GLU A 66 -17.74 -12.36 -8.70
N LYS A 67 -16.67 -11.95 -8.02
CA LYS A 67 -16.70 -11.33 -6.70
C LYS A 67 -16.78 -9.81 -6.86
N SER A 68 -17.33 -9.13 -5.85
CA SER A 68 -17.17 -7.68 -5.77
C SER A 68 -15.69 -7.32 -5.66
N LEU A 69 -15.30 -6.16 -6.21
CA LEU A 69 -13.92 -5.67 -6.16
C LEU A 69 -13.40 -5.60 -4.71
N LYS A 70 -14.25 -5.15 -3.77
CA LYS A 70 -13.98 -5.17 -2.33
C LYS A 70 -13.55 -6.57 -1.85
N ASN A 71 -14.36 -7.58 -2.16
CA ASN A 71 -14.12 -8.94 -1.67
C ASN A 71 -12.87 -9.57 -2.30
N ALA A 72 -12.55 -9.23 -3.55
CA ALA A 72 -11.30 -9.63 -4.18
C ALA A 72 -10.10 -8.94 -3.49
N LEU A 73 -10.13 -7.63 -3.28
CA LEU A 73 -9.02 -6.89 -2.65
C LEU A 73 -8.81 -7.27 -1.17
N LYS A 74 -9.86 -7.66 -0.45
CA LYS A 74 -9.76 -8.17 0.94
C LYS A 74 -8.89 -9.42 1.09
N THR A 75 -8.61 -10.16 0.01
CA THR A 75 -7.69 -11.31 0.08
C THR A 75 -6.23 -10.91 -0.03
N LEU A 76 -5.95 -9.67 -0.47
CA LEU A 76 -4.60 -9.13 -0.66
C LEU A 76 -4.26 -8.06 0.38
N LEU A 77 -5.27 -7.34 0.88
CA LEU A 77 -5.12 -6.15 1.71
C LEU A 77 -6.00 -6.24 2.96
N PRO A 78 -5.65 -5.55 4.06
CA PRO A 78 -6.54 -5.40 5.19
C PRO A 78 -7.88 -4.77 4.78
N GLU A 79 -8.95 -5.20 5.45
CA GLU A 79 -10.33 -4.84 5.07
C GLU A 79 -10.56 -3.35 4.91
N ARG A 80 -10.12 -2.53 5.87
CA ARG A 80 -10.30 -1.07 5.81
C ARG A 80 -9.60 -0.43 4.61
N LEU A 81 -8.47 -0.99 4.19
CA LEU A 81 -7.71 -0.47 3.05
C LEU A 81 -8.35 -0.92 1.73
N ALA A 82 -8.80 -2.17 1.65
CA ALA A 82 -9.58 -2.65 0.52
C ALA A 82 -10.87 -1.84 0.33
N GLU A 83 -11.56 -1.49 1.42
CA GLU A 83 -12.72 -0.60 1.41
C GLU A 83 -12.36 0.80 0.91
N PHE A 84 -11.28 1.39 1.41
CA PHE A 84 -10.82 2.71 0.98
C PHE A 84 -10.58 2.77 -0.53
N PHE A 85 -9.95 1.76 -1.13
CA PHE A 85 -9.68 1.76 -2.57
C PHE A 85 -10.93 1.66 -3.45
N VAL A 86 -12.02 1.09 -2.94
CA VAL A 86 -13.27 0.95 -3.72
C VAL A 86 -14.26 2.08 -3.47
N GLN A 87 -14.00 3.01 -2.53
CA GLN A 87 -14.94 4.08 -2.18
C GLN A 87 -15.25 5.08 -3.31
N GLY A 88 -14.51 5.02 -4.43
CA GLY A 88 -14.73 5.87 -5.62
C GLY A 88 -15.15 5.12 -6.88
N TYR A 89 -15.40 3.81 -6.79
CA TYR A 89 -15.90 2.95 -7.88
C TYR A 89 -17.32 2.47 -7.57
#